data_AF-A0A7X7PD19-F1
#
_entry.id   AF-A0A7X7PD19-F1
#
_cell.length_a   1.000
_cell.length_b   1.000
_cell.length_c   1.000
_cell.angle_alpha   90.00
_cell.angle_beta   90.00
_cell.angle_gamma   90.00
#
_symmetry.space_group_name_H-M   'P 1'
#
loop_
_entity.id
_entity.type
_entity.pdbx_description
1 polymer ?
#
loop_
_entity_poly.entity_id
_entity_poly.type
_entity_poly.pdbx_seq_one_letter_code
_entity_poly.pdbx_strand_id
1 'polypeptide(L)'
;MLQIGVNRQALAERVTTTWSEINDCFLAVDLDNRETRDHTLDLLRDLIAGTDADHESELLYVVGDSTKRVQIFADFQCDGEGFLTNDGHLCLSVMIGPAPPIMDPGIDDLRELRLPTDTGQVDAAVVFTAAVDRLNELIRRTTAVLTPQTAESFPSRLIDPVIVRGEADDNPDLTGEQRRRLRAASDDDIADAALDCWESVEGDFYSLHDELQSAIVARLTI
;
A
#
# COMPACT_ATOMS: atom_id res chain seq x y z
N MET A 1 3.73 8.57 -0.74
CA MET A 1 3.68 7.09 -0.63
C MET A 1 4.42 6.50 -1.81
N LEU A 2 5.37 5.59 -1.58
CA LEU A 2 6.12 4.95 -2.66
C LEU A 2 5.19 4.03 -3.46
N GLN A 3 5.18 4.18 -4.78
CA GLN A 3 4.34 3.38 -5.69
C GLN A 3 5.06 3.16 -7.02
N ILE A 4 4.97 1.94 -7.53
CA ILE A 4 5.45 1.54 -8.84
C ILE A 4 4.30 1.69 -9.84
N GLY A 5 4.57 2.36 -10.95
CA GLY A 5 3.69 2.44 -12.11
C GLY A 5 4.18 1.54 -13.24
N VAL A 6 3.24 1.11 -14.09
CA VAL A 6 3.50 0.33 -15.31
C VAL A 6 3.15 1.18 -16.52
N ASN A 7 4.10 1.32 -17.44
CA ASN A 7 3.86 1.97 -18.73
C ASN A 7 3.06 1.03 -19.64
N ARG A 8 1.78 1.35 -19.83
CA ARG A 8 0.86 0.52 -20.61
C ARG A 8 1.25 0.37 -22.08
N GLN A 9 1.90 1.38 -22.67
CA GLN A 9 2.35 1.29 -24.05
C GLN A 9 3.51 0.31 -24.18
N ALA A 10 4.56 0.49 -23.37
CA ALA A 10 5.71 -0.42 -23.35
C ALA A 10 5.29 -1.85 -22.98
N LEU A 11 4.30 -2.01 -22.10
CA LEU A 11 3.73 -3.30 -21.75
C LEU A 11 3.08 -3.97 -22.97
N ALA A 12 2.22 -3.27 -23.71
CA ALA A 12 1.56 -3.82 -24.89
C ALA A 12 2.58 -4.21 -25.98
N GLU A 13 3.62 -3.40 -26.18
CA GLU A 13 4.71 -3.70 -27.10
C GLU A 13 5.47 -4.97 -26.68
N ARG A 14 5.80 -5.14 -25.40
CA ARG A 14 6.46 -6.36 -24.90
C ARG A 14 5.60 -7.60 -25.03
N VAL A 15 4.31 -7.52 -24.69
CA VAL A 15 3.37 -8.64 -24.82
C VAL A 15 3.30 -9.16 -26.24
N THR A 16 3.33 -8.26 -27.23
CA THR A 16 3.26 -8.64 -28.65
C THR A 16 4.61 -9.04 -29.27
N THR A 17 5.72 -8.78 -28.57
CA THR A 17 7.07 -9.05 -29.07
C THR A 17 7.76 -10.06 -28.16
N THR A 18 8.50 -9.57 -27.16
CA THR A 18 9.35 -10.36 -26.26
C THR A 18 8.59 -11.43 -25.48
N TRP A 19 7.35 -11.14 -25.07
CA TRP A 19 6.54 -12.04 -24.24
C TRP A 19 5.44 -12.76 -25.02
N SER A 20 5.48 -12.74 -26.34
CA SER A 20 4.42 -13.33 -27.18
C SER A 20 4.18 -14.82 -26.87
N GLU A 21 5.24 -15.61 -26.77
CA GLU A 21 5.14 -17.04 -26.45
C GLU A 21 4.57 -17.27 -25.03
N ILE A 22 5.07 -16.54 -24.03
CA ILE A 22 4.58 -16.61 -22.64
C ILE A 22 3.11 -16.18 -22.56
N ASN A 23 2.73 -15.16 -23.33
CA ASN A 23 1.37 -14.67 -23.42
C ASN A 23 0.44 -15.73 -24.01
N ASP A 24 0.84 -16.41 -25.08
CA ASP A 24 0.08 -17.51 -25.68
C ASP A 24 -0.10 -18.67 -24.68
N CYS A 25 0.91 -18.96 -23.86
CA CYS A 25 0.80 -19.93 -22.78
C CYS A 25 -0.26 -19.50 -21.75
N PHE A 26 -0.22 -18.25 -21.27
CA PHE A 26 -1.22 -17.76 -20.32
C PHE A 26 -2.64 -17.79 -20.89
N LEU A 27 -2.83 -17.40 -22.16
CA LEU A 27 -4.14 -17.45 -22.84
C LEU A 27 -4.71 -18.88 -22.96
N ALA A 28 -3.84 -19.90 -22.97
CA ALA A 28 -4.22 -21.31 -23.10
C ALA A 28 -4.38 -22.03 -21.76
N VAL A 29 -3.94 -21.44 -20.65
CA VAL A 29 -4.01 -22.05 -19.32
C VAL A 29 -5.44 -22.02 -18.78
N ASP A 30 -5.85 -23.14 -18.21
CA ASP A 30 -6.99 -23.23 -17.30
C ASP A 30 -6.50 -23.10 -15.85
N LEU A 31 -6.84 -21.99 -15.19
CA LEU A 31 -6.47 -21.72 -13.80
C LEU A 31 -7.27 -22.55 -12.77
N ASP A 32 -8.37 -23.18 -13.19
CA ASP A 32 -9.13 -24.08 -12.33
C ASP A 32 -8.55 -25.51 -12.34
N ASN A 33 -7.67 -25.81 -13.30
CA ASN A 33 -6.94 -27.06 -13.33
C ASN A 33 -5.78 -27.04 -12.31
N ARG A 34 -5.86 -27.87 -11.28
CA ARG A 34 -4.83 -27.94 -10.24
C ARG A 34 -3.49 -28.50 -10.73
N GLU A 35 -3.47 -29.26 -11.83
CA GLU A 35 -2.25 -29.85 -12.39
C GLU A 35 -1.36 -28.82 -13.10
N THR A 36 -1.91 -27.65 -13.46
CA THR A 36 -1.18 -26.58 -14.16
C THR A 36 -0.60 -25.52 -13.21
N ARG A 37 -0.88 -25.63 -11.89
CA ARG A 37 -0.49 -24.63 -10.88
C ARG A 37 1.01 -24.32 -10.93
N ASP A 38 1.86 -25.33 -10.80
CA ASP A 38 3.32 -25.15 -10.76
C ASP A 38 3.83 -24.57 -12.10
N HIS A 39 3.24 -25.01 -13.22
CA HIS A 39 3.54 -24.46 -14.55
C HIS A 39 3.21 -22.96 -14.66
N THR A 40 2.09 -22.51 -14.08
CA THR A 40 1.72 -21.09 -14.10
C THR A 40 2.63 -20.21 -13.26
N LEU A 41 3.18 -20.74 -12.17
CA LEU A 41 4.19 -20.03 -11.38
C LEU A 41 5.52 -19.95 -12.14
N ASP A 42 5.92 -21.00 -12.85
CA ASP A 42 7.07 -20.96 -13.76
C ASP A 42 6.88 -19.90 -14.86
N LEU A 43 5.70 -19.82 -15.48
CA LEU A 43 5.40 -18.77 -16.48
C LEU A 43 5.49 -17.36 -15.89
N LEU A 44 5.02 -17.16 -14.65
CA LEU A 44 5.18 -15.88 -13.96
C LEU A 44 6.65 -15.57 -13.68
N ARG A 45 7.44 -16.55 -13.23
CA ARG A 45 8.88 -16.37 -13.04
C ARG A 45 9.56 -15.95 -14.34
N ASP A 46 9.26 -16.63 -15.44
CA ASP A 46 9.86 -16.38 -16.75
C ASP A 46 9.39 -15.01 -17.32
N LEU A 47 8.15 -14.63 -17.06
CA LEU A 47 7.62 -13.30 -17.38
C LEU A 47 8.39 -12.18 -16.66
N ILE A 48 8.66 -12.35 -15.36
CA ILE A 48 9.47 -11.41 -14.57
C ILE A 48 10.94 -11.44 -15.04
N ALA A 49 11.53 -12.59 -15.30
CA ALA A 49 12.89 -12.69 -15.84
C ALA A 49 13.02 -11.98 -17.20
N GLY A 50 11.96 -12.00 -18.01
CA GLY A 50 11.87 -11.28 -19.27
C GLY A 50 11.82 -9.75 -19.16
N THR A 51 11.94 -9.17 -17.96
CA THR A 51 12.04 -7.71 -17.78
C THR A 51 13.47 -7.16 -17.97
N ASP A 52 14.48 -8.02 -18.14
CA ASP A 52 15.92 -7.75 -18.01
C ASP A 52 16.48 -6.41 -18.61
N ALA A 53 17.59 -5.97 -18.01
CA ALA A 53 17.89 -4.62 -17.50
C ALA A 53 18.14 -3.47 -18.48
N ASP A 54 18.19 -3.69 -19.80
CA ASP A 54 18.57 -2.61 -20.73
C ASP A 54 17.43 -1.62 -21.06
N HIS A 55 16.17 -1.99 -20.78
CA HIS A 55 14.99 -1.18 -21.07
C HIS A 55 13.96 -1.16 -19.92
N GLU A 56 14.35 -1.52 -18.69
CA GLU A 56 13.46 -1.53 -17.52
C GLU A 56 12.86 -0.15 -17.22
N SER A 57 13.62 0.91 -17.50
CA SER A 57 13.20 2.30 -17.27
C SER A 57 12.00 2.74 -18.10
N GLU A 58 11.67 2.03 -19.18
CA GLU A 58 10.49 2.36 -20.01
C GLU A 58 9.24 1.63 -19.55
N LEU A 59 9.37 0.44 -18.93
CA LEU A 59 8.26 -0.39 -18.51
C LEU A 59 7.79 -0.05 -17.08
N LEU A 60 8.73 0.07 -16.15
CA LEU A 60 8.47 0.30 -14.73
C LEU A 60 9.04 1.65 -14.30
N TYR A 61 8.28 2.38 -13.50
CA TYR A 61 8.72 3.67 -12.97
C TYR A 61 8.19 3.89 -11.55
N VAL A 62 8.85 4.75 -10.78
CA VAL A 62 8.31 5.21 -9.49
C VAL A 62 7.41 6.42 -9.73
N VAL A 63 6.17 6.36 -9.24
CA VAL A 63 5.22 7.47 -9.34
C VAL A 63 5.77 8.68 -8.58
N GLY A 64 5.97 9.78 -9.31
CA GLY A 64 6.50 11.02 -8.75
C GLY A 64 8.04 11.08 -8.64
N ASP A 65 8.77 10.05 -9.07
CA ASP A 65 10.24 10.03 -9.06
C ASP A 65 10.80 9.21 -10.22
N SER A 66 11.03 9.85 -11.37
CA SER A 66 11.56 9.19 -12.57
C SER A 66 13.05 8.85 -12.48
N THR A 67 13.73 9.21 -11.40
CA THR A 67 15.17 8.95 -11.25
C THR A 67 15.48 7.59 -10.64
N LYS A 68 14.50 7.00 -9.95
CA LYS A 68 14.64 5.69 -9.31
C LYS A 68 14.32 4.57 -10.28
N ARG A 69 15.25 3.62 -10.35
CA ARG A 69 15.05 2.35 -11.08
C ARG A 69 14.27 1.38 -10.20
N VAL A 70 13.40 0.61 -10.85
CA VAL A 70 12.63 -0.47 -10.22
C VAL A 70 13.10 -1.77 -10.85
N GLN A 71 13.48 -2.73 -10.01
CA GLN A 71 13.90 -4.06 -10.43
C GLN A 71 13.03 -5.08 -9.70
N ILE A 72 12.45 -6.01 -10.46
CA ILE A 72 11.62 -7.07 -9.92
C ILE A 72 12.34 -8.39 -10.17
N PHE A 73 12.39 -9.23 -9.14
CA PHE A 73 12.94 -10.57 -9.25
C PHE A 73 11.88 -11.57 -8.79
N ALA A 74 11.86 -12.73 -9.43
CA ALA A 74 11.01 -13.85 -9.06
C ALA A 74 11.89 -15.09 -8.94
N ASP A 75 11.82 -15.78 -7.82
CA ASP A 75 12.59 -17.01 -7.62
C ASP A 75 11.89 -17.96 -6.64
N PHE A 76 12.20 -19.24 -6.76
CA PHE A 76 11.77 -20.24 -5.79
C PHE A 76 12.84 -20.38 -4.71
N GLN A 77 12.46 -20.21 -3.45
CA GLN A 77 13.42 -20.32 -2.36
C GLN A 77 13.97 -21.73 -2.27
N CYS A 78 15.30 -21.86 -2.20
CA CYS A 78 15.98 -23.11 -1.94
C CYS A 78 16.70 -23.06 -0.58
N ASP A 79 16.84 -24.20 0.08
CA ASP A 79 17.74 -24.32 1.23
C ASP A 79 19.22 -24.28 0.78
N GLY A 80 20.13 -24.32 1.76
CA GLY A 80 21.57 -24.36 1.50
C GLY A 80 22.05 -25.61 0.76
N GLU A 81 21.20 -26.62 0.57
CA GLU A 81 21.49 -27.85 -0.18
C GLU A 81 20.88 -27.81 -1.61
N GLY A 82 20.13 -26.75 -1.94
CA GLY A 82 19.52 -26.56 -3.25
C GLY A 82 18.16 -27.26 -3.41
N PHE A 83 17.55 -27.73 -2.31
CA PHE A 83 16.17 -28.23 -2.34
C PHE A 83 15.19 -27.08 -2.23
N LEU A 84 14.10 -27.14 -2.99
CA LEU A 84 13.00 -26.20 -2.88
C LEU A 84 12.48 -26.18 -1.44
N THR A 85 12.53 -25.01 -0.85
CA THR A 85 11.94 -24.67 0.44
C THR A 85 10.66 -23.88 0.22
N ASN A 86 9.88 -23.66 1.27
CA ASN A 86 8.61 -22.94 1.19
C ASN A 86 7.56 -23.63 0.29
N ASP A 87 7.52 -24.98 0.31
CA ASP A 87 6.53 -25.82 -0.37
C ASP A 87 6.33 -25.54 -1.88
N GLY A 88 7.34 -24.99 -2.55
CA GLY A 88 7.29 -24.65 -3.98
C GLY A 88 6.64 -23.30 -4.29
N HIS A 89 6.47 -22.43 -3.29
CA HIS A 89 5.91 -21.10 -3.49
C HIS A 89 6.90 -20.17 -4.21
N LEU A 90 6.41 -19.40 -5.17
CA LEU A 90 7.19 -18.41 -5.90
C LEU A 90 7.31 -17.12 -5.08
N CYS A 91 8.53 -16.72 -4.73
CA CYS A 91 8.78 -15.45 -4.05
C CYS A 91 9.01 -14.33 -5.07
N LEU A 92 8.24 -13.26 -4.96
CA LEU A 92 8.52 -12.01 -5.66
C LEU A 92 9.33 -11.09 -4.76
N SER A 93 10.29 -10.39 -5.34
CA SER A 93 11.03 -9.33 -4.65
C SER A 93 11.16 -8.10 -5.53
N VAL A 94 11.20 -6.94 -4.90
CA VAL A 94 11.34 -5.66 -5.59
C VAL A 94 12.41 -4.80 -4.95
N MET A 95 13.29 -4.25 -5.79
CA MET A 95 14.31 -3.30 -5.40
C MET A 95 14.05 -1.96 -6.07
N ILE A 96 14.07 -0.88 -5.28
CA ILE A 96 13.84 0.49 -5.76
C ILE A 96 15.08 1.33 -5.45
N GLY A 97 15.83 1.69 -6.49
CA GLY A 97 17.14 2.30 -6.34
C GLY A 97 18.10 1.39 -5.54
N PRO A 98 18.94 1.94 -4.65
CA PRO A 98 19.90 1.15 -3.85
C PRO A 98 19.30 0.59 -2.55
N ALA A 99 17.98 0.60 -2.38
CA ALA A 99 17.32 0.14 -1.16
C ALA A 99 17.38 -1.40 -1.02
N PRO A 100 17.36 -1.95 0.21
CA PRO A 100 17.18 -3.39 0.40
C PRO A 100 15.90 -3.90 -0.30
N PRO A 101 15.91 -5.12 -0.84
CA PRO A 101 14.75 -5.67 -1.53
C PRO A 101 13.59 -5.90 -0.56
N ILE A 102 12.39 -5.56 -0.99
CA ILE A 102 11.15 -5.93 -0.32
C ILE A 102 10.71 -7.26 -0.90
N MET A 103 10.54 -8.27 -0.06
CA MET A 103 10.19 -9.63 -0.47
C MET A 103 8.77 -9.99 -0.07
N ASP A 104 8.09 -10.71 -0.96
CA ASP A 104 6.83 -11.38 -0.70
C ASP A 104 7.06 -12.67 0.12
N PRO A 105 6.12 -13.06 1.00
CA PRO A 105 6.19 -14.34 1.72
C PRO A 105 6.13 -15.60 0.83
N GLY A 106 5.77 -15.47 -0.45
CA GLY A 106 5.66 -16.57 -1.40
C GLY A 106 4.23 -16.75 -1.88
N ILE A 107 4.09 -17.00 -3.18
CA ILE A 107 2.83 -17.23 -3.89
C ILE A 107 2.73 -18.71 -4.23
N ASP A 108 1.69 -19.38 -3.74
CA ASP A 108 1.46 -20.81 -3.99
C ASP A 108 0.60 -21.06 -5.23
N ASP A 109 -0.17 -20.06 -5.64
CA ASP A 109 -1.16 -20.12 -6.71
C ASP A 109 -1.28 -18.74 -7.36
N LEU A 110 -1.33 -18.69 -8.70
CA LEU A 110 -1.45 -17.44 -9.44
C LEU A 110 -2.71 -16.64 -9.05
N ARG A 111 -3.75 -17.30 -8.54
CA ARG A 111 -5.00 -16.68 -8.06
C ARG A 111 -4.84 -15.88 -6.77
N GLU A 112 -3.72 -16.01 -6.06
CA GLU A 112 -3.39 -15.11 -4.95
C GLU A 112 -3.06 -13.70 -5.45
N LEU A 113 -2.67 -13.56 -6.72
CA LEU A 113 -2.64 -12.27 -7.38
C LEU A 113 -4.08 -11.77 -7.57
N ARG A 114 -4.31 -10.47 -7.40
CA ARG A 114 -5.63 -9.85 -7.59
C ARG A 114 -5.96 -9.73 -9.08
N LEU A 115 -6.20 -10.87 -9.72
CA LEU A 115 -6.60 -10.95 -11.11
C LEU A 115 -8.03 -10.37 -11.28
N PRO A 116 -8.34 -9.72 -12.42
CA PRO A 116 -9.70 -9.26 -12.71
C PRO A 116 -10.69 -10.43 -12.73
N THR A 117 -11.88 -10.22 -12.16
CA THR A 117 -12.93 -11.24 -12.09
C THR A 117 -13.63 -11.52 -13.42
N ASP A 118 -13.48 -10.62 -14.41
CA ASP A 118 -14.27 -10.60 -15.63
C ASP A 118 -13.42 -10.31 -16.87
N THR A 119 -12.45 -11.19 -17.14
CA THR A 119 -11.69 -11.20 -18.39
C THR A 119 -11.62 -12.61 -18.91
N GLY A 120 -12.20 -12.84 -20.10
CA GLY A 120 -12.35 -14.17 -20.69
C GLY A 120 -11.06 -14.96 -20.90
N GLN A 121 -9.87 -14.37 -20.73
CA GLN A 121 -8.58 -15.06 -20.66
C GLN A 121 -7.61 -14.25 -19.77
N VAL A 122 -6.80 -14.93 -18.97
CA VAL A 122 -5.70 -14.32 -18.20
C VAL A 122 -4.51 -14.26 -19.13
N ASP A 123 -4.03 -13.06 -19.45
CA ASP A 123 -2.92 -12.83 -20.38
C ASP A 123 -1.66 -12.32 -19.64
N ALA A 124 -0.53 -12.22 -20.35
CA ALA A 124 0.73 -11.79 -19.74
C ALA A 124 0.67 -10.35 -19.19
N ALA A 125 -0.08 -9.44 -19.82
CA ALA A 125 -0.23 -8.07 -19.32
C ALA A 125 -1.01 -8.03 -18.00
N VAL A 126 -2.09 -8.81 -17.91
CA VAL A 126 -2.93 -8.94 -16.72
C VAL A 126 -2.11 -9.52 -15.57
N VAL A 127 -1.40 -10.62 -15.82
CA VAL A 127 -0.57 -11.29 -14.80
C VAL A 127 0.55 -10.35 -14.32
N PHE A 128 1.27 -9.70 -15.24
CA PHE A 128 2.34 -8.77 -14.90
C PHE A 128 1.82 -7.60 -14.06
N THR A 129 0.70 -7.00 -14.46
CA THR A 129 0.08 -5.89 -13.73
C THR A 129 -0.32 -6.32 -12.32
N ALA A 130 -0.92 -7.51 -12.19
CA ALA A 130 -1.32 -8.04 -10.89
C ALA A 130 -0.12 -8.32 -9.97
N ALA A 131 1.02 -8.79 -10.53
CA ALA A 131 2.27 -8.94 -9.79
C ALA A 131 2.82 -7.58 -9.30
N VAL A 132 2.77 -6.53 -10.13
CA VAL A 132 3.17 -5.17 -9.71
C VAL A 132 2.23 -4.62 -8.63
N ASP A 133 0.94 -4.86 -8.74
CA ASP A 133 -0.04 -4.45 -7.73
C ASP A 133 0.18 -5.16 -6.38
N ARG A 134 0.56 -6.45 -6.42
CA ARG A 134 0.98 -7.22 -5.24
C ARG A 134 2.20 -6.59 -4.58
N LEU A 135 3.22 -6.23 -5.35
CA LEU A 135 4.42 -5.56 -4.83
C LEU A 135 4.10 -4.18 -4.23
N ASN A 136 3.22 -3.41 -4.87
CA ASN A 136 2.71 -2.15 -4.33
C ASN A 136 1.96 -2.35 -3.00
N GLU A 137 1.22 -3.44 -2.85
CA GLU A 137 0.61 -3.80 -1.57
C GLU A 137 1.65 -4.11 -0.49
N LEU A 138 2.71 -4.87 -0.82
CA LEU A 138 3.81 -5.12 0.11
C LEU A 138 4.53 -3.84 0.52
N ILE A 139 4.78 -2.93 -0.43
CA ILE A 139 5.36 -1.61 -0.14
C ILE A 139 4.46 -0.84 0.83
N ARG A 140 3.14 -0.81 0.60
CA ARG A 140 2.19 -0.13 1.49
C ARG A 140 2.18 -0.74 2.89
N ARG A 141 2.12 -2.08 3.00
CA ARG A 141 2.14 -2.79 4.28
C ARG A 141 3.44 -2.54 5.04
N THR A 142 4.58 -2.66 4.35
CA THR A 142 5.91 -2.39 4.92
C THR A 142 6.01 -0.94 5.37
N THR A 143 5.55 0.01 4.56
CA THR A 143 5.52 1.43 4.93
C THR A 143 4.64 1.67 6.14
N ALA A 144 3.48 1.02 6.26
CA ALA A 144 2.59 1.16 7.41
C ALA A 144 3.18 0.58 8.71
N VAL A 145 4.04 -0.44 8.61
CA VAL A 145 4.75 -1.01 9.78
C VAL A 145 5.96 -0.17 10.16
N LEU A 146 6.74 0.29 9.18
CA LEU A 146 8.00 1.02 9.39
C LEU A 146 7.80 2.51 9.65
N THR A 147 6.73 3.09 9.12
CA THR A 147 6.27 4.42 9.50
C THR A 147 5.41 4.22 10.73
N PRO A 148 5.80 4.68 11.92
CA PRO A 148 4.87 4.75 13.01
C PRO A 148 3.69 5.58 12.49
N GLN A 149 2.51 4.96 12.39
CA GLN A 149 1.32 5.77 12.53
C GLN A 149 1.45 6.30 13.95
N THR A 150 1.84 7.58 14.10
CA THR A 150 1.58 8.31 15.32
C THR A 150 0.12 8.01 15.59
N ALA A 151 -0.17 7.22 16.63
CA ALA A 151 -1.53 6.98 17.03
C ALA A 151 -2.11 8.38 17.23
N GLU A 152 -3.00 8.81 16.31
CA GLU A 152 -3.59 10.13 16.40
C GLU A 152 -4.20 10.20 17.79
N SER A 153 -3.68 11.11 18.59
CA SER A 153 -4.16 11.27 19.94
C SER A 153 -5.66 11.57 19.87
N PHE A 154 -6.42 11.04 20.82
CA PHE A 154 -7.86 11.31 20.89
C PHE A 154 -8.22 12.80 20.74
N PRO A 155 -7.52 13.78 21.37
CA PRO A 155 -7.79 15.20 21.14
C PRO A 155 -7.55 15.63 19.69
N SER A 156 -6.52 15.12 19.01
CA SER A 156 -6.26 15.42 17.59
C SER A 156 -7.38 14.94 16.65
N ARG A 157 -8.19 13.96 17.07
CA ARG A 157 -9.35 13.47 16.30
C ARG A 157 -10.64 14.26 16.56
N LEU A 158 -10.71 14.93 17.72
CA LEU A 158 -11.85 15.76 18.11
C LEU A 158 -11.74 17.20 17.61
N ILE A 159 -10.51 17.67 17.39
CA ILE A 159 -10.21 19.06 17.04
C ILE A 159 -9.86 19.17 15.56
N ASP A 160 -10.64 19.95 14.82
CA ASP A 160 -10.33 20.34 13.45
C ASP A 160 -9.51 21.65 13.46
N PRO A 161 -8.26 21.66 12.96
CA PRO A 161 -7.43 22.86 12.90
C PRO A 161 -8.08 24.03 12.14
N VAL A 162 -8.95 23.76 11.17
CA VAL A 162 -9.69 24.80 10.43
C VAL A 162 -10.68 25.50 11.35
N ILE A 163 -11.39 24.75 12.20
CA ILE A 163 -12.35 25.31 13.17
C ILE A 163 -11.60 26.14 14.21
N VAL A 164 -10.49 25.62 14.75
CA VAL A 164 -9.65 26.34 15.72
C VAL A 164 -9.11 27.65 15.14
N ARG A 165 -8.65 27.64 13.88
CA ARG A 165 -8.24 28.88 13.20
C ARG A 165 -9.40 29.83 12.94
N GLY A 166 -10.60 29.30 12.68
CA GLY A 166 -11.84 30.07 12.50
C GLY A 166 -12.22 30.93 13.71
N GLU A 167 -11.87 30.50 14.92
CA GLU A 167 -12.08 31.29 16.16
C GLU A 167 -11.38 32.65 16.12
N ALA A 168 -10.35 32.85 15.27
CA ALA A 168 -9.72 34.14 15.08
C ALA A 168 -10.68 35.21 14.52
N ASP A 169 -11.76 34.79 13.86
CA ASP A 169 -12.81 35.67 13.33
C ASP A 169 -13.96 35.77 14.33
N ASP A 170 -14.39 34.65 14.90
CA ASP A 170 -15.62 34.52 15.66
C ASP A 170 -15.50 34.86 17.15
N ASN A 171 -14.32 34.71 17.75
CA ASN A 171 -14.14 34.91 19.19
C ASN A 171 -13.92 36.40 19.54
N PRO A 172 -14.87 37.06 20.24
CA PRO A 172 -14.79 38.49 20.55
C PRO A 172 -13.71 38.83 21.59
N ASP A 173 -13.27 37.85 22.37
CA ASP A 173 -12.34 38.06 23.49
C ASP A 173 -10.86 38.07 23.05
N LEU A 174 -10.59 37.74 21.78
CA LEU A 174 -9.25 37.76 21.22
C LEU A 174 -8.80 39.16 20.79
N THR A 175 -7.63 39.58 21.29
CA THR A 175 -6.94 40.78 20.81
C THR A 175 -6.47 40.63 19.35
N GLY A 176 -6.25 41.74 18.66
CA GLY A 176 -5.77 41.72 17.27
C GLY A 176 -4.42 41.01 17.07
N GLU A 177 -3.58 40.95 18.10
CA GLU A 177 -2.33 40.19 18.06
C GLU A 177 -2.57 38.68 18.19
N GLN A 178 -3.45 38.26 19.11
CA GLN A 178 -3.83 36.85 19.26
C GLN A 178 -4.52 36.30 18.02
N ARG A 179 -5.42 37.07 17.40
CA ARG A 179 -6.06 36.69 16.12
C ARG A 179 -5.03 36.45 15.02
N ARG A 180 -4.02 37.31 14.90
CA ARG A 180 -2.94 37.13 13.92
C ARG A 180 -2.10 35.88 14.19
N ARG A 181 -1.77 35.60 15.46
CA ARG A 181 -1.04 34.39 15.85
C ARG A 181 -1.84 33.13 15.56
N LEU A 182 -3.13 33.10 15.91
CA LEU A 182 -4.01 31.96 15.69
C LEU A 182 -4.18 31.64 14.20
N ARG A 183 -4.36 32.66 13.33
CA ARG A 183 -4.41 32.46 11.87
C ARG A 183 -3.11 31.94 11.26
N ALA A 184 -1.97 32.24 11.90
CA ALA A 184 -0.66 31.84 11.43
C ALA A 184 -0.17 30.51 12.03
N ALA A 185 -0.91 29.92 12.96
CA ALA A 185 -0.57 28.64 13.57
C ALA A 185 -0.65 27.52 12.53
N SER A 186 0.36 26.66 12.51
CA SER A 186 0.36 25.44 11.69
C SER A 186 -0.58 24.39 12.29
N ASP A 187 -0.94 23.37 11.50
CA ASP A 187 -1.75 22.27 12.00
C ASP A 187 -1.01 21.49 13.10
N ASP A 188 0.33 21.43 13.04
CA ASP A 188 1.18 20.84 14.08
C ASP A 188 1.14 21.67 15.38
N ASP A 189 1.24 23.01 15.30
CA ASP A 189 1.14 23.89 16.48
C ASP A 189 -0.22 23.72 17.20
N ILE A 190 -1.29 23.51 16.42
CA ILE A 190 -2.64 23.30 16.96
C ILE A 190 -2.78 21.90 17.57
N ALA A 191 -2.20 20.88 16.94
CA ALA A 191 -2.21 19.52 17.47
C ALA A 191 -1.44 19.43 18.80
N ASP A 192 -0.27 20.07 18.89
CA ASP A 192 0.52 20.16 20.11
C ASP A 192 -0.25 20.92 21.21
N ALA A 193 -0.85 22.05 20.86
CA ALA A 193 -1.67 22.80 21.82
C ALA A 193 -2.89 22.00 22.30
N ALA A 194 -3.52 21.20 21.43
CA ALA A 194 -4.65 20.34 21.79
C ALA A 194 -4.24 19.23 22.75
N LEU A 195 -3.06 18.64 22.56
CA LEU A 195 -2.46 17.66 23.46
C LEU A 195 -2.16 18.26 24.84
N ASP A 196 -1.52 19.43 24.88
CA ASP A 196 -1.20 20.14 26.13
C ASP A 196 -2.46 20.52 26.91
N CYS A 197 -3.55 20.89 26.21
CA CYS A 197 -4.81 21.21 26.85
C CYS A 197 -5.60 19.97 27.29
N TRP A 198 -5.36 18.81 26.68
CA TRP A 198 -6.18 17.60 26.88
C TRP A 198 -6.19 17.14 28.33
N GLU A 199 -5.05 17.14 29.02
CA GLU A 199 -4.96 16.75 30.44
C GLU A 199 -5.94 17.54 31.32
N SER A 200 -6.26 18.78 30.95
CA SER A 200 -7.18 19.63 31.72
C SER A 200 -8.66 19.35 31.46
N VAL A 201 -9.00 18.73 30.32
CA VAL A 201 -10.39 18.49 29.87
C VAL A 201 -10.77 17.01 29.97
N GLU A 202 -9.78 16.11 30.01
CA GLU A 202 -9.96 14.66 30.00
C GLU A 202 -10.87 14.16 31.13
N GLY A 203 -10.74 14.70 32.34
CA GLY A 203 -11.55 14.30 33.50
C GLY A 203 -13.05 14.57 33.30
N ASP A 204 -13.39 15.75 32.80
CA ASP A 204 -14.79 16.13 32.53
C ASP A 204 -15.37 15.32 31.37
N PHE A 205 -14.54 15.02 30.36
CA PHE A 205 -14.94 14.18 29.23
C PHE A 205 -15.33 12.77 29.66
N TYR A 206 -14.49 12.11 30.49
CA TYR A 206 -14.82 10.76 30.98
C TYR A 206 -16.07 10.76 31.87
N SER A 207 -16.26 11.79 32.69
CA SER A 207 -17.48 11.92 33.48
C SER A 207 -18.73 11.96 32.59
N LEU A 208 -18.71 12.76 31.53
CA LEU A 208 -19.83 12.89 30.60
C LEU A 208 -20.05 11.62 29.78
N HIS A 209 -18.97 10.93 29.40
CA HIS A 209 -19.04 9.63 28.75
C HIS A 209 -19.70 8.57 29.65
N ASP A 210 -19.32 8.50 30.93
CA ASP A 210 -19.87 7.54 31.88
C ASP A 210 -21.35 7.81 32.20
N GLU A 211 -21.76 9.08 32.25
CA GLU A 211 -23.16 9.47 32.36
C GLU A 211 -23.97 9.00 31.15
N LEU A 212 -23.47 9.23 29.93
CA LEU A 212 -24.10 8.78 28.70
C LEU A 212 -24.21 7.25 28.66
N GLN A 213 -23.14 6.54 29.01
CA GLN A 213 -23.11 5.08 29.06
C GLN A 213 -24.14 4.55 30.07
N SER A 214 -24.21 5.16 31.26
CA SER A 214 -25.19 4.81 32.29
C SER A 214 -26.63 5.02 31.81
N ALA A 215 -26.90 6.14 31.13
CA ALA A 215 -28.22 6.44 30.56
C ALA A 215 -28.62 5.45 29.46
N ILE A 216 -27.68 5.06 28.59
CA ILE A 216 -27.90 4.06 27.54
C ILE A 216 -28.23 2.70 28.17
N VAL A 217 -27.43 2.25 29.14
CA VAL A 217 -27.67 0.98 29.85
C VAL A 217 -29.03 0.99 30.52
N ALA A 218 -29.37 2.05 31.25
CA ALA A 218 -30.69 2.17 31.87
C ALA A 218 -31.82 2.11 30.83
N ARG A 219 -31.64 2.75 29.66
CA ARG A 219 -32.66 2.74 28.60
C ARG A 219 -32.89 1.38 27.96
N LEU A 220 -31.81 0.59 27.82
CA LEU A 220 -31.82 -0.73 27.16
C LEU A 220 -32.17 -1.89 28.11
N THR A 221 -32.18 -1.66 29.42
CA THR A 221 -32.43 -2.68 30.45
C THR A 221 -33.76 -2.51 31.20
N ILE A 222 -34.62 -1.59 30.72
CA ILE A 222 -36.04 -1.45 31.08
C ILE A 222 -36.89 -2.11 29.99
#